data_AF-A0A352Z103-F1
#
_entry.id   AF-A0A352Z103-F1
#
_cell.length_a   1.000
_cell.length_b   1.000
_cell.length_c   1.000
_cell.angle_alpha   90.00
_cell.angle_beta   90.00
_cell.angle_gamma   90.00
#
_symmetry.space_group_name_H-M   'P 1'
#
loop_
_entity.id
_entity.type
_entity.pdbx_description
1 polymer ?
#
loop_
_entity_poly.entity_id
_entity_poly.type
_entity_poly.pdbx_seq_one_letter_code
_entity_poly.pdbx_strand_id
1 'polypeptide(L)'
;MNNNFDVILQLRGMLAGKEIIDDEIFYHPELLEIDLKRKLNKEYKTCKDELYIELGNQDLKADETRLRIKDALDHHKEQTGNLPASIILENIAVVTVKKKPKDKAKSLFNKVAIVTGAAGAIGYGICRRLLEEGGLVAVTDLIQEKLDQFVLEFRDEFPDQFIAVTMDVTEQVSVKHAFDQVKSRWGGIDIVIINAGIALVSSLIEMKLEDFRRLEKVNIDGTLTTLTETAKSFITQGIGGDIVLVSTKNVFSPSANFGAYSATKAGSHQLARIASLELAQYSVRVNMVAPDGVFSGGSHKSGLWQEIGPGRMKARGLDEKGLEEYYKNRNLLKAKVTARHVANAVMFFITHQAPTTGVTIPVDGGLPDATPR
;
A
#
# COMPACT_ATOMS: atom_id res chain seq x y z
N MET A 1 -37.76 -13.20 4.75
CA MET A 1 -36.89 -12.55 3.75
C MET A 1 -35.54 -13.22 3.83
N ASN A 2 -35.14 -13.97 2.80
CA ASN A 2 -33.90 -14.73 2.80
C ASN A 2 -32.70 -13.77 2.81
N ASN A 3 -32.03 -13.68 3.97
CA ASN A 3 -30.90 -12.78 4.18
C ASN A 3 -29.69 -13.26 3.40
N ASN A 4 -29.34 -12.49 2.37
CA ASN A 4 -28.26 -12.77 1.44
C ASN A 4 -26.94 -12.13 1.90
N PHE A 5 -26.40 -12.54 3.06
CA PHE A 5 -25.12 -12.05 3.57
C PHE A 5 -24.26 -13.20 4.08
N ASP A 6 -22.95 -13.16 3.81
CA ASP A 6 -21.96 -14.01 4.49
C ASP A 6 -21.23 -13.13 5.50
N VAL A 7 -21.10 -13.60 6.73
CA VAL A 7 -20.41 -12.85 7.78
C VAL A 7 -18.93 -13.25 7.78
N ILE A 8 -18.06 -12.26 7.72
CA ILE A 8 -16.61 -12.45 7.80
C ILE A 8 -16.12 -11.68 9.02
N LEU A 9 -15.49 -12.38 9.96
CA LEU A 9 -14.72 -11.75 11.01
C LEU A 9 -13.26 -11.65 10.57
N GLN A 10 -12.72 -10.43 10.50
CA GLN A 10 -11.30 -10.22 10.27
C GLN A 10 -10.71 -9.50 11.49
N LEU A 11 -10.15 -10.28 12.41
CA LEU A 11 -9.35 -9.75 13.52
C LEU A 11 -7.97 -9.41 12.99
N ARG A 12 -7.67 -8.12 12.89
CA ARG A 12 -6.36 -7.60 12.48
C ARG A 12 -5.68 -7.07 13.74
N GLY A 13 -4.56 -7.69 14.14
CA GLY A 13 -3.89 -7.41 15.40
C GLY A 13 -2.83 -6.32 15.27
N MET A 14 -3.10 -5.15 15.85
CA MET A 14 -2.17 -4.52 16.78
C MET A 14 -3.02 -3.84 17.87
N LEU A 15 -2.90 -4.37 19.08
CA LEU A 15 -3.51 -3.84 20.29
C LEU A 15 -2.64 -2.69 20.78
N ALA A 16 -3.11 -1.46 20.67
CA ALA A 16 -2.49 -0.33 21.33
C ALA A 16 -3.10 -0.18 22.72
N GLY A 17 -2.41 -0.70 23.74
CA GLY A 17 -2.61 -0.26 25.11
C GLY A 17 -2.05 1.15 25.26
N LYS A 18 -2.86 2.08 25.77
CA LYS A 18 -2.38 3.38 26.23
C LYS A 18 -1.32 3.15 27.32
N GLU A 19 -0.30 4.01 27.26
CA GLU A 19 0.78 4.22 28.23
C GLU A 19 2.09 3.49 27.90
N ILE A 20 3.01 4.29 27.34
CA ILE A 20 4.46 4.09 27.19
C ILE A 20 4.87 3.34 25.91
N ILE A 21 5.28 4.15 24.92
CA ILE A 21 6.11 3.73 23.80
C ILE A 21 7.53 3.62 24.35
N ASP A 22 8.02 2.40 24.55
CA ASP A 22 9.43 2.07 24.41
C ASP A 22 9.62 0.57 24.15
N ASP A 23 10.79 0.26 23.60
CA ASP A 23 11.20 -0.90 22.80
C ASP A 23 10.66 -2.32 23.13
N GLU A 24 10.55 -3.10 22.04
CA GLU A 24 10.43 -4.57 21.92
C GLU A 24 9.04 -5.25 21.80
N ILE A 25 8.83 -5.79 20.59
CA ILE A 25 8.11 -7.03 20.18
C ILE A 25 6.60 -7.09 20.37
N PHE A 26 5.86 -7.24 19.25
CA PHE A 26 4.57 -7.96 19.21
C PHE A 26 4.43 -8.76 17.92
N TYR A 27 4.08 -10.04 18.05
CA TYR A 27 4.21 -11.08 17.02
C TYR A 27 2.88 -11.61 16.45
N HIS A 28 3.08 -12.32 15.34
CA HIS A 28 2.26 -12.83 14.25
C HIS A 28 1.23 -13.94 14.52
N PRO A 29 0.19 -14.14 13.66
CA PRO A 29 -0.69 -15.29 13.81
C PRO A 29 -0.65 -16.32 12.65
N GLU A 30 0.27 -17.30 12.68
CA GLU A 30 0.07 -18.66 12.14
C GLU A 30 0.79 -19.71 13.03
N LEU A 31 0.02 -20.62 13.62
CA LEU A 31 0.34 -21.91 14.28
C LEU A 31 1.14 -21.92 15.61
N LEU A 32 0.44 -22.14 16.73
CA LEU A 32 0.97 -22.58 18.04
C LEU A 32 -0.10 -23.23 18.95
N GLU A 33 0.07 -24.53 19.27
CA GLU A 33 -0.65 -25.25 20.34
C GLU A 33 -0.04 -25.00 21.75
N ILE A 34 -0.84 -25.19 22.80
CA ILE A 34 -0.48 -25.21 24.24
C ILE A 34 -1.16 -26.40 24.92
N ASP A 35 -0.54 -26.92 25.97
CA ASP A 35 -1.19 -27.71 27.03
C ASP A 35 -1.00 -27.00 28.39
N LEU A 36 -1.96 -27.17 29.30
CA LEU A 36 -1.76 -27.85 30.61
C LEU A 36 -2.92 -27.58 31.56
N LYS A 37 -3.86 -28.53 31.56
CA LYS A 37 -4.59 -29.04 32.75
C LYS A 37 -5.11 -27.99 33.75
N ARG A 38 -6.20 -27.29 33.42
CA ARG A 38 -7.23 -26.92 34.43
C ARG A 38 -8.54 -26.45 33.78
N LYS A 39 -9.64 -27.10 34.16
CA LYS A 39 -11.01 -26.66 33.84
C LYS A 39 -11.28 -25.30 34.48
N LEU A 40 -11.76 -24.34 33.71
CA LEU A 40 -12.39 -23.13 34.21
C LEU A 40 -13.72 -22.92 33.49
N ASN A 41 -14.82 -23.06 34.24
CA ASN A 41 -16.12 -22.48 33.89
C ASN A 41 -16.01 -20.97 34.17
N LYS A 42 -16.19 -20.10 33.16
CA LYS A 42 -16.59 -18.71 33.39
C LYS A 42 -17.51 -18.22 32.28
N GLU A 43 -18.50 -17.44 32.73
CA GLU A 43 -19.70 -16.98 32.04
C GLU A 43 -19.40 -15.88 31.01
N TYR A 44 -19.93 -16.01 29.81
CA TYR A 44 -19.97 -14.92 28.82
C TYR A 44 -21.25 -14.10 29.03
N LYS A 45 -21.15 -12.77 29.13
CA LYS A 45 -22.33 -11.89 29.10
C LYS A 45 -22.70 -11.57 27.65
N THR A 46 -23.83 -12.08 27.19
CA THR A 46 -24.43 -11.71 25.91
C THR A 46 -25.39 -10.53 26.10
N CYS A 47 -25.02 -9.36 25.55
CA CYS A 47 -25.99 -8.32 25.23
C CYS A 47 -26.41 -8.53 23.78
N LYS A 48 -27.68 -8.26 23.42
CA LYS A 48 -28.29 -8.71 22.14
C LYS A 48 -27.48 -8.41 20.87
N ASP A 49 -26.63 -7.38 20.88
CA ASP A 49 -25.79 -6.96 19.76
C ASP A 49 -24.26 -6.92 20.05
N GLU A 50 -23.82 -7.17 21.29
CA GLU A 50 -22.41 -7.07 21.71
C GLU A 50 -21.91 -8.36 22.36
N LEU A 51 -20.72 -8.81 21.96
CA LEU A 51 -20.07 -10.00 22.52
C LEU A 51 -18.83 -9.61 23.35
N TYR A 52 -18.89 -9.83 24.65
CA TYR A 52 -17.78 -9.60 25.56
C TYR A 52 -16.92 -10.86 25.68
N ILE A 53 -15.62 -10.72 25.47
CA ILE A 53 -14.65 -11.82 25.53
C ILE A 53 -13.56 -11.42 26.50
N GLU A 54 -13.61 -12.03 27.69
CA GLU A 54 -12.51 -12.02 28.64
C GLU A 54 -11.41 -12.95 28.12
N LEU A 55 -10.32 -12.37 27.62
CA LEU A 55 -9.16 -13.17 27.21
C LEU A 55 -8.35 -13.60 28.45
N GLY A 56 -8.32 -12.79 29.51
CA GLY A 56 -7.60 -13.03 30.77
C GLY A 56 -6.33 -12.17 30.89
N ASN A 57 -5.83 -11.96 32.11
CA ASN A 57 -4.78 -10.98 32.43
C ASN A 57 -3.32 -11.48 32.24
N GLN A 58 -3.07 -12.64 31.63
CA GLN A 58 -1.72 -13.20 31.49
C GLN A 58 -1.51 -13.96 30.18
N ASP A 59 -0.47 -13.58 29.43
CA ASP A 59 0.27 -14.31 28.37
C ASP A 59 -0.48 -15.42 27.59
N LEU A 60 -1.60 -15.09 26.94
CA LEU A 60 -2.33 -16.04 26.09
C LEU A 60 -1.71 -16.18 24.69
N LYS A 61 -1.67 -17.39 24.14
CA LYS A 61 -1.24 -17.60 22.75
C LYS A 61 -2.33 -17.22 21.75
N ALA A 62 -1.89 -16.88 20.54
CA ALA A 62 -2.74 -16.39 19.45
C ALA A 62 -3.82 -17.40 19.01
N ASP A 63 -3.51 -18.70 18.93
CA ASP A 63 -4.48 -19.70 18.46
C ASP A 63 -5.55 -20.04 19.50
N GLU A 64 -5.20 -19.99 20.79
CA GLU A 64 -6.18 -20.16 21.87
C GLU A 64 -7.07 -18.91 22.00
N THR A 65 -6.49 -17.72 21.78
CA THR A 65 -7.25 -16.48 21.64
C THR A 65 -8.21 -16.55 20.46
N ARG A 66 -7.75 -17.05 19.30
CA ARG A 66 -8.60 -17.27 18.11
C ARG A 66 -9.68 -18.30 18.37
N LEU A 67 -9.36 -19.42 19.01
CA LEU A 67 -10.34 -20.46 19.33
C LEU A 67 -11.37 -19.94 20.31
N ARG A 68 -10.97 -19.22 21.37
CA ARG A 68 -11.88 -18.56 22.31
C ARG A 68 -12.76 -17.54 21.63
N ILE A 69 -12.19 -16.73 20.73
CA ILE A 69 -12.99 -15.76 19.98
C ILE A 69 -13.95 -16.51 19.04
N LYS A 70 -13.49 -17.53 18.33
CA LYS A 70 -14.32 -18.36 17.44
C LYS A 70 -15.43 -19.07 18.21
N ASP A 71 -15.13 -19.73 19.32
CA ASP A 71 -16.09 -20.44 20.17
C ASP A 71 -17.09 -19.45 20.77
N ALA A 72 -16.64 -18.28 21.22
CA ALA A 72 -17.54 -17.24 21.70
C ALA A 72 -18.47 -16.73 20.58
N LEU A 73 -17.99 -16.64 19.35
CA LEU A 73 -18.79 -16.26 18.18
C LEU A 73 -19.75 -17.36 17.74
N ASP A 74 -19.30 -18.60 17.71
CA ASP A 74 -20.12 -19.77 17.39
C ASP A 74 -21.22 -19.92 18.44
N HIS A 75 -20.89 -19.79 19.73
CA HIS A 75 -21.85 -19.78 20.83
C HIS A 75 -22.83 -18.61 20.74
N HIS A 76 -22.36 -17.39 20.47
CA HIS A 76 -23.23 -16.23 20.27
C HIS A 76 -24.17 -16.47 19.09
N LYS A 77 -23.66 -17.03 17.98
CA LYS A 77 -24.44 -17.35 16.79
C LYS A 77 -25.46 -18.46 17.04
N GLU A 78 -25.14 -19.47 17.84
CA GLU A 78 -26.08 -20.50 18.30
C GLU A 78 -27.20 -19.90 19.14
N GLN A 79 -26.90 -18.93 20.01
CA GLN A 79 -27.90 -18.30 20.88
C GLN A 79 -28.79 -17.27 20.18
N THR A 80 -28.21 -16.42 19.31
CA THR A 80 -28.93 -15.26 18.72
C THR A 80 -29.31 -15.47 17.26
N GLY A 81 -28.82 -16.53 16.62
CA GLY A 81 -28.97 -16.78 15.19
C GLY A 81 -28.17 -15.84 14.28
N ASN A 82 -27.41 -14.90 14.85
CA ASN A 82 -26.63 -13.89 14.14
C ASN A 82 -25.24 -13.76 14.76
N LEU A 83 -24.30 -13.15 14.04
CA LEU A 83 -23.02 -12.75 14.64
C LEU A 83 -23.17 -11.38 15.34
N PRO A 84 -22.40 -11.11 16.40
CA PRO A 84 -22.50 -9.86 17.15
C PRO A 84 -22.13 -8.67 16.27
N ALA A 85 -22.68 -7.49 16.53
CA ALA A 85 -22.32 -6.26 15.81
C ALA A 85 -20.93 -5.74 16.24
N SER A 86 -20.56 -5.98 17.50
CA SER A 86 -19.25 -5.66 18.06
C SER A 86 -18.76 -6.78 18.98
N ILE A 87 -17.45 -6.99 18.98
CA ILE A 87 -16.73 -7.89 19.90
C ILE A 87 -15.87 -7.00 20.79
N ILE A 88 -16.06 -7.12 22.09
CA ILE A 88 -15.30 -6.39 23.09
C ILE A 88 -14.32 -7.39 23.71
N LEU A 89 -13.05 -7.29 23.31
CA LEU A 89 -11.95 -7.96 23.98
C LEU A 89 -11.61 -7.11 25.20
N GLU A 90 -11.99 -7.57 26.39
CA GLU A 90 -11.86 -6.77 27.60
C GLU A 90 -10.42 -6.32 27.84
N ASN A 91 -10.25 -5.02 28.17
CA ASN A 91 -8.95 -4.35 28.36
C ASN A 91 -8.00 -4.38 27.15
N ILE A 92 -8.51 -4.78 25.98
CA ILE A 92 -7.72 -5.10 24.80
C ILE A 92 -8.19 -4.29 23.59
N ALA A 93 -9.41 -4.52 23.11
CA ALA A 93 -9.93 -3.85 21.91
C ALA A 93 -11.45 -3.97 21.76
N VAL A 94 -12.03 -3.06 20.98
CA VAL A 94 -13.39 -3.19 20.46
C VAL A 94 -13.29 -3.43 18.95
N VAL A 95 -13.82 -4.56 18.49
CA VAL A 95 -13.80 -5.01 17.10
C VAL A 95 -15.21 -4.95 16.54
N THR A 96 -15.45 -4.11 15.53
CA THR A 96 -16.75 -4.05 14.86
C THR A 96 -16.85 -5.14 13.78
N VAL A 97 -17.93 -5.92 13.81
CA VAL A 97 -18.21 -6.94 12.80
C VAL A 97 -18.99 -6.31 11.67
N LYS A 98 -18.37 -6.17 10.50
CA LYS A 98 -19.03 -5.66 9.29
C LYS A 98 -19.48 -6.82 8.40
N LYS A 99 -20.74 -6.83 7.98
CA LYS A 99 -21.27 -7.80 6.98
C LYS A 99 -20.66 -7.49 5.62
N LYS A 100 -20.13 -8.51 4.93
CA LYS A 100 -19.67 -8.36 3.53
C LYS A 100 -20.89 -8.36 2.61
N PRO A 101 -21.04 -7.39 1.68
CA PRO A 101 -22.11 -7.43 0.68
C PRO A 101 -21.96 -8.66 -0.22
N LYS A 102 -23.07 -9.38 -0.54
CA LYS A 102 -23.06 -10.54 -1.47
C LYS A 102 -22.97 -10.15 -2.95
N ASP A 103 -23.25 -8.91 -3.33
CA ASP A 103 -23.05 -8.44 -4.71
C ASP A 103 -21.55 -8.28 -4.98
N LYS A 104 -21.09 -8.78 -6.16
CA LYS A 104 -19.69 -8.84 -6.64
C LYS A 104 -18.75 -8.04 -5.75
N ALA A 105 -18.31 -8.68 -4.65
CA ALA A 105 -17.57 -7.95 -3.64
C ALA A 105 -16.35 -7.30 -4.30
N LYS A 106 -16.22 -5.99 -4.11
CA LYS A 106 -15.11 -5.23 -4.68
C LYS A 106 -13.79 -5.93 -4.34
N SER A 107 -12.87 -5.96 -5.29
CA SER A 107 -11.71 -6.87 -5.25
C SER A 107 -10.79 -6.66 -4.04
N LEU A 108 -10.83 -5.46 -3.44
CA LEU A 108 -10.00 -5.06 -2.30
C LEU A 108 -10.81 -4.76 -1.04
N PHE A 109 -12.06 -5.24 -0.92
CA PHE A 109 -12.87 -4.99 0.27
C PHE A 109 -12.10 -5.33 1.57
N ASN A 110 -11.97 -4.34 2.45
CA ASN A 110 -11.20 -4.39 3.70
C ASN A 110 -9.69 -4.64 3.57
N LYS A 111 -9.10 -4.56 2.38
CA LYS A 111 -7.64 -4.62 2.20
C LYS A 111 -7.01 -3.27 2.50
N VAL A 112 -5.98 -3.26 3.35
CA VAL A 112 -5.28 -2.05 3.79
C VAL A 112 -4.06 -1.82 2.92
N ALA A 113 -3.99 -0.66 2.30
CA ALA A 113 -2.90 -0.26 1.42
C ALA A 113 -2.20 1.01 1.92
N ILE A 114 -0.87 1.04 1.85
CA ILE A 114 -0.08 2.27 1.99
C ILE A 114 0.42 2.67 0.60
N VAL A 115 0.25 3.94 0.22
CA VAL A 115 0.80 4.48 -1.03
C VAL A 115 1.73 5.64 -0.71
N THR A 116 3.00 5.53 -1.11
CA THR A 116 4.02 6.59 -0.90
C THR A 116 4.02 7.61 -2.04
N GLY A 117 4.22 8.90 -1.74
CA GLY A 117 4.09 9.97 -2.74
C GLY A 117 2.70 10.01 -3.39
N ALA A 118 1.68 9.68 -2.61
CA ALA A 118 0.32 9.44 -3.06
C ALA A 118 -0.34 10.69 -3.66
N ALA A 119 0.11 11.89 -3.29
CA ALA A 119 -0.47 13.13 -3.78
C ALA A 119 0.12 13.59 -5.13
N GLY A 120 1.04 12.82 -5.71
CA GLY A 120 1.47 12.97 -7.11
C GLY A 120 0.52 12.32 -8.11
N ALA A 121 0.65 12.67 -9.39
CA ALA A 121 -0.23 12.19 -10.48
C ALA A 121 -0.45 10.66 -10.52
N ILE A 122 0.62 9.86 -10.43
CA ILE A 122 0.50 8.38 -10.46
C ILE A 122 -0.08 7.87 -9.15
N GLY A 123 0.43 8.35 -8.02
CA GLY A 123 -0.07 8.02 -6.67
C GLY A 123 -1.58 8.25 -6.56
N TYR A 124 -2.07 9.40 -7.05
CA TYR A 124 -3.48 9.75 -7.10
C TYR A 124 -4.29 8.68 -7.84
N GLY A 125 -3.86 8.30 -9.04
CA GLY A 125 -4.57 7.31 -9.86
C GLY A 125 -4.61 5.94 -9.21
N ILE A 126 -3.53 5.56 -8.50
CA ILE A 126 -3.45 4.32 -7.74
C ILE A 126 -4.41 4.38 -6.54
N CYS A 127 -4.31 5.40 -5.68
CA CYS A 127 -5.20 5.56 -4.52
C CYS A 127 -6.67 5.54 -4.93
N ARG A 128 -7.05 6.32 -5.95
CA ARG A 128 -8.42 6.32 -6.47
C ARG A 128 -8.89 4.92 -6.89
N ARG A 129 -8.05 4.17 -7.61
CA ARG A 129 -8.41 2.81 -8.04
C ARG A 129 -8.57 1.88 -6.84
N LEU A 130 -7.69 1.95 -5.85
CA LEU A 130 -7.78 1.13 -4.64
C LEU A 130 -9.07 1.41 -3.87
N LEU A 131 -9.45 2.69 -3.72
CA LEU A 131 -10.69 3.13 -3.07
C LEU A 131 -11.95 2.69 -3.85
N GLU A 132 -11.94 2.84 -5.17
CA GLU A 132 -13.02 2.35 -6.04
C GLU A 132 -13.25 0.84 -5.86
N GLU A 133 -12.19 0.08 -5.56
CA GLU A 133 -12.20 -1.36 -5.30
C GLU A 133 -12.40 -1.71 -3.81
N GLY A 134 -12.74 -0.74 -2.96
CA GLY A 134 -13.12 -0.94 -1.56
C GLY A 134 -11.96 -1.15 -0.60
N GLY A 135 -10.74 -0.81 -1.04
CA GLY A 135 -9.55 -0.81 -0.19
C GLY A 135 -9.58 0.33 0.83
N LEU A 136 -8.92 0.09 1.96
CA LEU A 136 -8.62 1.08 2.98
C LEU A 136 -7.22 1.65 2.69
N VAL A 137 -7.10 2.95 2.41
CA VAL A 137 -5.88 3.52 1.83
C VAL A 137 -5.25 4.57 2.73
N ALA A 138 -4.01 4.34 3.16
CA ALA A 138 -3.17 5.37 3.72
C ALA A 138 -2.50 6.16 2.59
N VAL A 139 -2.92 7.40 2.43
CA VAL A 139 -2.42 8.35 1.45
C VAL A 139 -1.25 9.07 2.11
N THR A 140 -0.03 8.76 1.68
CA THR A 140 1.18 9.32 2.30
C THR A 140 1.97 10.18 1.35
N ASP A 141 2.42 11.35 1.82
CA ASP A 141 3.23 12.29 1.07
C ASP A 141 4.05 13.14 2.05
N LEU A 142 5.09 13.82 1.55
CA LEU A 142 5.90 14.74 2.35
C LEU A 142 5.19 16.07 2.57
N ILE A 143 4.39 16.51 1.59
CA ILE A 143 3.81 17.86 1.55
C ILE A 143 2.38 17.82 2.09
N GLN A 144 2.16 18.40 3.28
CA GLN A 144 0.87 18.42 3.97
C GLN A 144 -0.23 19.05 3.11
N GLU A 145 0.06 20.16 2.41
CA GLU A 145 -0.93 20.87 1.62
C GLU A 145 -1.49 20.00 0.48
N LYS A 146 -0.66 19.12 -0.09
CA LYS A 146 -1.11 18.17 -1.12
C LYS A 146 -1.99 17.06 -0.55
N LEU A 147 -1.71 16.64 0.68
CA LEU A 147 -2.55 15.69 1.42
C LEU A 147 -3.91 16.31 1.74
N ASP A 148 -3.93 17.56 2.18
CA ASP A 148 -5.17 18.29 2.49
C ASP A 148 -6.04 18.42 1.24
N GLN A 149 -5.44 18.73 0.08
CA GLN A 149 -6.15 18.74 -1.19
C GLN A 149 -6.73 17.36 -1.51
N PHE A 150 -5.96 16.28 -1.35
CA PHE A 150 -6.46 14.93 -1.55
C PHE A 150 -7.68 14.63 -0.65
N VAL A 151 -7.60 15.00 0.63
CA VAL A 151 -8.71 14.81 1.58
C VAL A 151 -9.96 15.55 1.13
N LEU A 152 -9.82 16.80 0.70
CA LEU A 152 -10.95 17.60 0.20
C LEU A 152 -11.61 16.97 -1.03
N GLU A 153 -10.82 16.41 -1.95
CA GLU A 153 -11.32 15.79 -3.18
C GLU A 153 -12.05 14.46 -2.93
N PHE A 154 -11.61 13.65 -1.96
CA PHE A 154 -12.06 12.26 -1.81
C PHE A 154 -12.97 11.97 -0.61
N ARG A 155 -13.04 12.85 0.39
CA ARG A 155 -13.78 12.58 1.63
C ARG A 155 -15.28 12.27 1.42
N ASP A 156 -15.91 12.90 0.44
CA ASP A 156 -17.33 12.75 0.17
C ASP A 156 -17.61 11.48 -0.68
N GLU A 157 -16.67 11.12 -1.57
CA GLU A 157 -16.79 9.93 -2.44
C GLU A 157 -16.43 8.63 -1.70
N PHE A 158 -15.44 8.68 -0.80
CA PHE A 158 -14.91 7.51 -0.08
C PHE A 158 -14.84 7.74 1.44
N PRO A 159 -15.97 7.96 2.12
CA PRO A 159 -15.99 8.19 3.56
C PRO A 159 -15.38 7.00 4.30
N ASP A 160 -14.54 7.30 5.30
CA ASP A 160 -13.83 6.34 6.18
C ASP A 160 -12.91 5.32 5.51
N GLN A 161 -12.72 5.39 4.19
CA GLN A 161 -11.88 4.45 3.44
C GLN A 161 -10.43 4.90 3.30
N PHE A 162 -10.07 6.12 3.74
CA PHE A 162 -8.69 6.56 3.69
C PHE A 162 -8.31 7.42 4.89
N ILE A 163 -7.00 7.51 5.13
CA ILE A 163 -6.39 8.48 6.03
C ILE A 163 -5.22 9.16 5.30
N ALA A 164 -5.01 10.43 5.58
CA ALA A 164 -3.83 11.16 5.10
C ALA A 164 -2.75 11.15 6.18
N VAL A 165 -1.52 10.78 5.83
CA VAL A 165 -0.41 10.68 6.79
C VAL A 165 0.84 11.29 6.17
N THR A 166 1.39 12.31 6.82
CA THR A 166 2.65 12.92 6.40
C THR A 166 3.80 11.94 6.64
N MET A 167 4.57 11.67 5.58
CA MET A 167 5.66 10.71 5.61
C MET A 167 6.81 11.16 4.71
N ASP A 168 7.97 11.39 5.32
CA ASP A 168 9.24 11.54 4.62
C ASP A 168 9.88 10.17 4.46
N VAL A 169 9.91 9.65 3.22
CA VAL A 169 10.54 8.36 2.94
C VAL A 169 12.04 8.35 3.24
N THR A 170 12.70 9.51 3.27
CA THR A 170 14.13 9.63 3.55
C THR A 170 14.49 9.51 5.03
N GLU A 171 13.49 9.45 5.91
CA GLU A 171 13.66 9.41 7.36
C GLU A 171 13.00 8.15 7.95
N GLN A 172 13.81 7.21 8.43
CA GLN A 172 13.33 5.91 8.94
C GLN A 172 12.28 6.03 10.05
N VAL A 173 12.44 7.00 10.95
CA VAL A 173 11.48 7.28 12.03
C VAL A 173 10.14 7.76 11.46
N SER A 174 10.16 8.58 10.40
CA SER A 174 8.95 9.06 9.74
C SER A 174 8.18 7.91 9.07
N VAL A 175 8.89 7.04 8.34
CA VAL A 175 8.29 5.85 7.72
C VAL A 175 7.68 4.92 8.77
N LYS A 176 8.42 4.59 9.83
CA LYS A 176 7.91 3.76 10.93
C LYS A 176 6.66 4.36 11.57
N HIS A 177 6.69 5.67 11.87
CA HIS A 177 5.55 6.35 12.48
C HIS A 177 4.30 6.30 11.60
N ALA A 178 4.45 6.50 10.29
CA ALA A 178 3.34 6.39 9.35
C ALA A 178 2.76 4.96 9.32
N PHE A 179 3.60 3.93 9.28
CA PHE A 179 3.16 2.54 9.36
C PHE A 179 2.43 2.24 10.67
N ASP A 180 2.93 2.75 11.81
CA ASP A 180 2.29 2.58 13.11
C ASP A 180 0.91 3.25 13.17
N GLN A 181 0.72 4.42 12.56
CA GLN A 181 -0.61 5.04 12.45
C GLN A 181 -1.59 4.18 11.64
N VAL A 182 -1.13 3.60 10.52
CA VAL A 182 -1.96 2.72 9.67
C VAL A 182 -2.36 1.45 10.42
N LYS A 183 -1.39 0.80 11.09
CA LYS A 183 -1.64 -0.37 11.93
C LYS A 183 -2.57 -0.04 13.10
N SER A 184 -2.42 1.12 13.74
CA SER A 184 -3.31 1.54 14.82
C SER A 184 -4.74 1.80 14.32
N ARG A 185 -4.90 2.29 13.09
CA ARG A 185 -6.20 2.60 12.48
C ARG A 185 -6.94 1.36 12.00
N TRP A 186 -6.24 0.41 11.39
CA TRP A 186 -6.87 -0.73 10.68
C TRP A 186 -6.32 -2.11 11.06
N GLY A 187 -5.44 -2.19 12.05
CA GLY A 187 -4.93 -3.43 12.64
C GLY A 187 -3.86 -4.17 11.82
N GLY A 188 -3.47 -3.66 10.65
CA GLY A 188 -2.46 -4.28 9.79
C GLY A 188 -2.48 -3.72 8.36
N ILE A 189 -1.53 -4.16 7.55
CA ILE A 189 -1.28 -3.69 6.17
C ILE A 189 -1.26 -4.91 5.22
N ASP A 190 -1.99 -4.87 4.11
CA ASP A 190 -1.95 -5.94 3.10
C ASP A 190 -1.07 -5.57 1.89
N ILE A 191 -1.03 -4.28 1.55
CA ILE A 191 -0.47 -3.78 0.30
C ILE A 191 0.42 -2.57 0.59
N VAL A 192 1.61 -2.53 0.00
CA VAL A 192 2.47 -1.32 -0.01
C VAL A 192 2.84 -0.98 -1.43
N ILE A 193 2.48 0.24 -1.84
CA ILE A 193 2.84 0.81 -3.14
C ILE A 193 3.97 1.81 -2.92
N ILE A 194 5.17 1.45 -3.34
CA ILE A 194 6.34 2.33 -3.30
C ILE A 194 6.31 3.19 -4.56
N ASN A 195 5.75 4.39 -4.44
CA ASN A 195 5.56 5.32 -5.56
C ASN A 195 6.35 6.64 -5.42
N ALA A 196 6.74 7.03 -4.21
CA ALA A 196 7.56 8.21 -3.98
C ALA A 196 8.84 8.20 -4.83
N GLY A 197 9.19 9.36 -5.36
CA GLY A 197 10.40 9.55 -6.14
C GLY A 197 10.49 10.94 -6.75
N ILE A 198 11.72 11.38 -7.00
CA ILE A 198 12.02 12.68 -7.62
C ILE A 198 12.89 12.48 -8.87
N ALA A 199 12.83 13.45 -9.78
CA ALA A 199 13.62 13.47 -11.00
C ALA A 199 14.41 14.77 -11.11
N LEU A 200 15.47 14.72 -11.91
CA LEU A 200 16.31 15.87 -12.23
C LEU A 200 16.73 15.76 -13.69
N VAL A 201 16.65 16.89 -14.41
CA VAL A 201 17.22 17.02 -15.75
C VAL A 201 18.60 17.65 -15.61
N SER A 202 19.64 16.87 -15.85
CA SER A 202 21.01 17.38 -15.89
C SER A 202 21.88 16.48 -16.76
N SER A 203 22.75 17.12 -17.55
CA SER A 203 23.77 16.43 -18.33
C SER A 203 24.87 15.89 -17.39
N LEU A 204 25.67 14.93 -17.84
CA LEU A 204 26.74 14.39 -16.98
C LEU A 204 27.82 15.43 -16.65
N ILE A 205 28.12 16.35 -17.58
CA ILE A 205 29.16 17.39 -17.37
C ILE A 205 28.69 18.49 -16.41
N GLU A 206 27.38 18.75 -16.33
CA GLU A 206 26.78 19.74 -15.44
C GLU A 206 26.24 19.11 -14.13
N MET A 207 26.40 17.79 -13.96
CA MET A 207 25.83 17.08 -12.82
C MET A 207 26.59 17.46 -11.55
N LYS A 208 25.91 18.14 -10.64
CA LYS A 208 26.44 18.34 -9.29
C LYS A 208 26.24 17.09 -8.44
N LEU A 209 27.26 16.74 -7.68
CA LEU A 209 27.21 15.58 -6.80
C LEU A 209 26.14 15.73 -5.69
N GLU A 210 25.90 16.95 -5.21
CA GLU A 210 24.85 17.24 -4.22
C GLU A 210 23.45 16.92 -4.76
N ASP A 211 23.19 17.26 -6.02
CA ASP A 211 21.92 17.00 -6.68
C ASP A 211 21.71 15.50 -6.91
N PHE A 212 22.77 14.79 -7.32
CA PHE A 212 22.75 13.34 -7.44
C PHE A 212 22.43 12.67 -6.09
N ARG A 213 23.12 13.06 -5.02
CA ARG A 213 22.90 12.54 -3.67
C ARG A 213 21.49 12.81 -3.15
N ARG A 214 20.90 13.96 -3.50
CA ARG A 214 19.49 14.24 -3.18
C ARG A 214 18.56 13.21 -3.85
N LEU A 215 18.82 12.86 -5.11
CA LEU A 215 18.06 11.83 -5.81
C LEU A 215 18.29 10.44 -5.21
N GLU A 216 19.51 10.10 -4.80
CA GLU A 216 19.81 8.84 -4.09
C GLU A 216 19.01 8.75 -2.79
N LYS A 217 19.04 9.80 -1.96
CA LYS A 217 18.35 9.82 -0.66
C LYS A 217 16.86 9.52 -0.82
N VAL A 218 16.21 10.10 -1.83
CA VAL A 218 14.77 9.87 -2.06
C VAL A 218 14.51 8.54 -2.78
N ASN A 219 15.15 8.31 -3.93
CA ASN A 219 14.78 7.20 -4.79
C ASN A 219 15.35 5.86 -4.30
N ILE A 220 16.57 5.84 -3.74
CA ILE A 220 17.22 4.63 -3.25
C ILE A 220 16.93 4.46 -1.76
N ASP A 221 17.41 5.37 -0.91
CA ASP A 221 17.29 5.20 0.55
C ASP A 221 15.82 5.19 0.98
N GLY A 222 14.99 6.05 0.37
CA GLY A 222 13.55 6.04 0.61
C GLY A 222 12.86 4.74 0.20
N THR A 223 13.29 4.12 -0.92
CA THR A 223 12.80 2.79 -1.32
C THR A 223 13.27 1.72 -0.34
N LEU A 224 14.54 1.72 0.05
CA LEU A 224 15.12 0.76 0.99
C LEU A 224 14.43 0.84 2.36
N THR A 225 14.25 2.05 2.87
CA THR A 225 13.60 2.32 4.16
C THR A 225 12.16 1.82 4.14
N THR A 226 11.41 2.12 3.08
CA THR A 226 10.03 1.66 2.92
C THR A 226 9.96 0.14 2.79
N LEU A 227 10.83 -0.49 1.99
CA LEU A 227 10.92 -1.94 1.85
C LEU A 227 11.22 -2.62 3.20
N THR A 228 12.16 -2.06 3.96
CA THR A 228 12.57 -2.61 5.26
C THR A 228 11.43 -2.58 6.26
N GLU A 229 10.73 -1.44 6.39
CA GLU A 229 9.59 -1.33 7.31
C GLU A 229 8.39 -2.18 6.86
N THR A 230 8.20 -2.31 5.54
CA THR A 230 7.20 -3.23 4.97
C THR A 230 7.54 -4.68 5.28
N ALA A 231 8.79 -5.10 5.08
CA ALA A 231 9.24 -6.45 5.38
C ALA A 231 9.06 -6.77 6.87
N LYS A 232 9.47 -5.87 7.77
CA LYS A 232 9.22 -6.01 9.22
C LYS A 232 7.73 -6.18 9.50
N SER A 233 6.90 -5.30 8.96
CA SER A 233 5.45 -5.35 9.16
C SER A 233 4.83 -6.65 8.60
N PHE A 234 5.21 -7.08 7.40
CA PHE A 234 4.69 -8.30 6.79
C PHE A 234 5.23 -9.58 7.41
N ILE A 235 6.46 -9.60 7.93
CA ILE A 235 6.97 -10.75 8.69
C ILE A 235 6.27 -10.83 10.04
N THR A 236 6.07 -9.67 10.69
CA THR A 236 5.35 -9.55 11.96
C THR A 236 3.87 -9.90 11.81
N GLN A 237 3.27 -9.55 10.67
CA GLN A 237 1.88 -9.83 10.36
C GLN A 237 1.65 -11.13 9.60
N GLY A 238 2.70 -11.73 9.02
CA GLY A 238 2.91 -13.08 8.42
C GLY A 238 1.74 -13.78 7.72
N ILE A 239 0.73 -13.00 7.32
CA ILE A 239 -0.36 -13.38 6.44
C ILE A 239 0.02 -13.14 4.96
N GLY A 240 1.33 -13.00 4.68
CA GLY A 240 1.84 -12.52 3.41
C GLY A 240 1.54 -11.05 3.16
N GLY A 241 1.65 -10.65 1.90
CA GLY A 241 1.35 -9.27 1.48
C GLY A 241 1.86 -8.97 0.08
N ASP A 242 1.55 -7.76 -0.38
CA ASP A 242 1.89 -7.32 -1.73
C ASP A 242 2.66 -6.01 -1.72
N ILE A 243 3.81 -6.01 -2.37
CA ILE A 243 4.62 -4.83 -2.61
C ILE A 243 4.64 -4.56 -4.12
N VAL A 244 4.29 -3.34 -4.51
CA VAL A 244 4.45 -2.89 -5.90
C VAL A 244 5.28 -1.61 -5.94
N LEU A 245 6.44 -1.68 -6.58
CA LEU A 245 7.26 -0.51 -6.86
C LEU A 245 6.82 0.14 -8.17
N VAL A 246 6.50 1.43 -8.12
CA VAL A 246 6.40 2.26 -9.32
C VAL A 246 7.82 2.59 -9.80
N SER A 247 8.28 1.80 -10.76
CA SER A 247 9.56 1.97 -11.44
C SER A 247 9.42 3.00 -12.57
N THR A 248 10.11 2.82 -13.69
CA THR A 248 10.06 3.71 -14.86
C THR A 248 10.60 2.99 -16.08
N LYS A 249 10.14 3.39 -17.27
CA LYS A 249 10.77 2.97 -18.53
C LYS A 249 12.27 3.27 -18.59
N ASN A 250 12.76 4.27 -17.86
CA ASN A 250 14.18 4.66 -17.86
C ASN A 250 15.12 3.58 -17.29
N VAL A 251 14.61 2.61 -16.53
CA VAL A 251 15.42 1.46 -16.10
C VAL A 251 15.87 0.62 -17.30
N PHE A 252 15.01 0.44 -18.29
CA PHE A 252 15.29 -0.36 -19.49
C PHE A 252 15.74 0.48 -20.68
N SER A 253 15.29 1.73 -20.74
CA SER A 253 15.55 2.66 -21.84
C SER A 253 15.80 4.07 -21.30
N PRO A 254 17.00 4.32 -20.73
CA PRO A 254 17.35 5.63 -20.21
C PRO A 254 17.39 6.68 -21.34
N SER A 255 17.36 7.96 -20.97
CA SER A 255 17.43 9.06 -21.93
C SER A 255 18.52 10.05 -21.55
N ALA A 256 19.11 10.71 -22.55
CA ALA A 256 20.08 11.77 -22.31
C ALA A 256 19.51 12.83 -21.34
N ASN A 257 20.38 13.36 -20.49
CA ASN A 257 20.07 14.30 -19.41
C ASN A 257 19.21 13.74 -18.25
N PHE A 258 19.00 12.41 -18.20
CA PHE A 258 18.32 11.73 -17.08
C PHE A 258 19.25 10.77 -16.34
N GLY A 259 20.57 11.03 -16.35
CA GLY A 259 21.57 10.12 -15.76
C GLY A 259 21.29 9.81 -14.29
N ALA A 260 21.14 10.86 -13.46
CA ALA A 260 20.86 10.71 -12.03
C ALA A 260 19.53 9.99 -11.77
N TYR A 261 18.45 10.41 -12.44
CA TYR A 261 17.15 9.77 -12.29
C TYR A 261 17.17 8.29 -12.71
N SER A 262 17.76 7.99 -13.86
CA SER A 262 17.82 6.62 -14.40
C SER A 262 18.65 5.71 -13.50
N ALA A 263 19.82 6.17 -13.07
CA ALA A 263 20.69 5.42 -12.17
C ALA A 263 20.01 5.13 -10.83
N THR A 264 19.41 6.14 -10.20
CA THR A 264 18.78 5.98 -8.88
C THR A 264 17.50 5.16 -8.95
N LYS A 265 16.68 5.27 -10.00
CA LYS A 265 15.52 4.39 -10.21
C LYS A 265 15.91 2.98 -10.62
N ALA A 266 17.05 2.76 -11.26
CA ALA A 266 17.60 1.42 -11.48
C ALA A 266 18.04 0.79 -10.15
N GLY A 267 18.68 1.56 -9.27
CA GLY A 267 18.98 1.13 -7.90
C GLY A 267 17.72 0.74 -7.11
N SER A 268 16.70 1.61 -7.12
CA SER A 268 15.41 1.32 -6.46
C SER A 268 14.71 0.07 -7.04
N HIS A 269 14.77 -0.10 -8.37
CA HIS A 269 14.24 -1.27 -9.05
C HIS A 269 14.98 -2.55 -8.65
N GLN A 270 16.30 -2.51 -8.57
CA GLN A 270 17.09 -3.66 -8.16
C GLN A 270 16.84 -4.04 -6.70
N LEU A 271 16.64 -3.07 -5.81
CA LEU A 271 16.21 -3.34 -4.43
C LEU A 271 14.89 -4.10 -4.37
N ALA A 272 13.89 -3.71 -5.17
CA ALA A 272 12.62 -4.44 -5.23
C ALA A 272 12.78 -5.87 -5.78
N ARG A 273 13.68 -6.08 -6.76
CA ARG A 273 14.01 -7.43 -7.24
C ARG A 273 14.66 -8.29 -6.15
N ILE A 274 15.59 -7.75 -5.38
CA ILE A 274 16.17 -8.45 -4.23
C ILE A 274 15.10 -8.77 -3.19
N ALA A 275 14.25 -7.81 -2.83
CA ALA A 275 13.14 -8.02 -1.90
C ALA A 275 12.18 -9.13 -2.39
N SER A 276 11.98 -9.28 -3.69
CA SER A 276 11.16 -10.38 -4.24
C SER A 276 11.73 -11.77 -3.95
N LEU A 277 13.07 -11.89 -3.85
CA LEU A 277 13.76 -13.14 -3.54
C LEU A 277 13.74 -13.40 -2.04
N GLU A 278 14.04 -12.38 -1.24
CA GLU A 278 14.16 -12.50 0.21
C GLU A 278 12.80 -12.68 0.91
N LEU A 279 11.74 -12.04 0.40
CA LEU A 279 10.44 -12.03 1.04
C LEU A 279 9.48 -13.14 0.55
N ALA A 280 9.84 -13.86 -0.51
CA ALA A 280 9.01 -14.95 -1.05
C ALA A 280 8.71 -16.05 -0.02
N GLN A 281 9.67 -16.34 0.87
CA GLN A 281 9.49 -17.32 1.95
C GLN A 281 8.40 -16.93 2.97
N TYR A 282 8.03 -15.64 3.02
CA TYR A 282 7.00 -15.10 3.90
C TYR A 282 5.66 -14.89 3.17
N SER A 283 5.46 -15.51 2.01
CA SER A 283 4.28 -15.32 1.16
C SER A 283 4.06 -13.86 0.73
N VAL A 284 5.14 -13.08 0.65
CA VAL A 284 5.11 -11.69 0.17
C VAL A 284 5.54 -11.65 -1.29
N ARG A 285 4.73 -10.99 -2.12
CA ARG A 285 5.04 -10.80 -3.55
C ARG A 285 5.54 -9.39 -3.76
N VAL A 286 6.61 -9.23 -4.53
CA VAL A 286 7.20 -7.93 -4.84
C VAL A 286 7.31 -7.81 -6.35
N ASN A 287 6.60 -6.85 -6.93
CA ASN A 287 6.58 -6.64 -8.38
C ASN A 287 6.81 -5.17 -8.72
N MET A 288 7.06 -4.89 -10.00
CA MET A 288 7.33 -3.55 -10.51
C MET A 288 6.35 -3.17 -11.62
N VAL A 289 5.96 -1.89 -11.67
CA VAL A 289 5.30 -1.30 -12.83
C VAL A 289 6.20 -0.23 -13.43
N ALA A 290 6.43 -0.25 -14.75
CA ALA A 290 7.34 0.65 -15.45
C ALA A 290 6.59 1.58 -16.41
N PRO A 291 6.08 2.72 -15.92
CA PRO A 291 5.35 3.67 -16.75
C PRO A 291 6.27 4.54 -17.63
N ASP A 292 5.69 5.06 -18.72
CA ASP A 292 6.20 6.21 -19.50
C ASP A 292 5.11 7.28 -19.64
N GLY A 293 5.50 8.55 -19.78
CA GLY A 293 4.57 9.55 -20.34
C GLY A 293 3.32 9.87 -19.52
N VAL A 294 3.30 9.70 -18.20
CA VAL A 294 2.13 10.04 -17.37
C VAL A 294 2.17 11.51 -16.94
N PHE A 295 1.42 12.37 -17.62
CA PHE A 295 1.41 13.83 -17.39
C PHE A 295 0.53 14.27 -16.20
N SER A 296 -0.56 13.55 -15.92
CA SER A 296 -1.47 13.86 -14.81
C SER A 296 -2.27 12.64 -14.33
N GLY A 297 -2.87 12.77 -13.16
CA GLY A 297 -3.93 11.89 -12.64
C GLY A 297 -5.04 12.76 -12.05
N GLY A 298 -6.22 12.79 -12.68
CA GLY A 298 -7.26 13.76 -12.31
C GLY A 298 -6.76 15.20 -12.44
N SER A 299 -6.97 16.00 -11.39
CA SER A 299 -6.46 17.37 -11.21
C SER A 299 -4.95 17.42 -10.91
N HIS A 300 -4.34 16.31 -10.48
CA HIS A 300 -2.95 16.26 -10.02
C HIS A 300 -1.99 16.21 -11.20
N LYS A 301 -1.20 17.27 -11.39
CA LYS A 301 -0.11 17.32 -12.36
C LYS A 301 1.09 16.51 -11.86
N SER A 302 1.81 15.90 -12.78
CA SER A 302 3.02 15.15 -12.45
C SER A 302 4.16 16.11 -12.09
N GLY A 303 4.73 15.97 -10.89
CA GLY A 303 5.89 16.77 -10.48
C GLY A 303 7.09 16.61 -11.41
N LEU A 304 7.28 15.39 -11.95
CA LEU A 304 8.30 15.14 -12.97
C LEU A 304 8.05 16.00 -14.23
N TRP A 305 6.81 16.07 -14.72
CA TRP A 305 6.50 16.87 -15.92
C TRP A 305 6.47 18.37 -15.67
N GLN A 306 6.19 18.81 -14.45
CA GLN A 306 6.36 20.20 -14.05
C GLN A 306 7.82 20.62 -14.12
N GLU A 307 8.74 19.76 -13.68
CA GLU A 307 10.18 19.99 -13.75
C GLU A 307 10.70 19.94 -15.20
N ILE A 308 10.38 18.87 -15.94
CA ILE A 308 11.05 18.59 -17.23
C ILE A 308 10.29 19.13 -18.44
N GLY A 309 8.98 19.36 -18.30
CA GLY A 309 8.08 19.74 -19.38
C GLY A 309 8.49 21.04 -20.08
N PRO A 310 8.75 22.14 -19.34
CA PRO A 310 9.14 23.41 -19.94
C PRO A 310 10.36 23.32 -20.86
N GLY A 311 11.41 22.62 -20.42
CA GLY A 311 12.61 22.41 -21.24
C GLY A 311 12.32 21.59 -22.50
N ARG A 312 11.49 20.54 -22.38
CA ARG A 312 11.13 19.68 -23.52
C ARG A 312 10.21 20.36 -24.53
N MET A 313 9.28 21.19 -24.05
CA MET A 313 8.42 22.05 -24.85
C MET A 313 9.27 23.02 -25.67
N LYS A 314 10.16 23.77 -25.02
CA LYS A 314 11.07 24.72 -25.67
C LYS A 314 11.96 24.04 -26.72
N ALA A 315 12.57 22.91 -26.38
CA ALA A 315 13.47 22.19 -27.28
C ALA A 315 12.80 21.63 -28.54
N ARG A 316 11.46 21.52 -28.54
CA ARG A 316 10.68 20.94 -29.66
C ARG A 316 9.73 21.94 -30.32
N GLY A 317 9.63 23.17 -29.80
CA GLY A 317 8.62 24.14 -30.24
C GLY A 317 7.19 23.66 -30.01
N LEU A 318 6.95 22.95 -28.90
CA LEU A 318 5.64 22.38 -28.55
C LEU A 318 5.05 23.09 -27.32
N ASP A 319 3.73 23.13 -27.23
CA ASP A 319 3.00 23.43 -26.00
C ASP A 319 2.76 22.15 -25.17
N GLU A 320 2.03 22.25 -24.05
CA GLU A 320 1.80 21.10 -23.16
C GLU A 320 1.04 19.97 -23.88
N LYS A 321 0.02 20.34 -24.67
CA LYS A 321 -0.78 19.37 -25.46
C LYS A 321 0.06 18.72 -26.54
N GLY A 322 0.83 19.50 -27.29
CA GLY A 322 1.74 19.02 -28.31
C GLY A 322 2.82 18.11 -27.74
N LEU A 323 3.32 18.40 -26.53
CA LEU A 323 4.25 17.53 -25.84
C LEU A 323 3.59 16.19 -25.47
N GLU A 324 2.39 16.20 -24.91
CA GLU A 324 1.67 14.95 -24.60
C GLU A 324 1.39 14.11 -25.86
N GLU A 325 0.96 14.75 -26.95
CA GLU A 325 0.72 14.09 -28.23
C GLU A 325 2.02 13.54 -28.85
N TYR A 326 3.15 14.24 -28.69
CA TYR A 326 4.46 13.72 -29.08
C TYR A 326 4.82 12.43 -28.34
N TYR A 327 4.59 12.36 -27.03
CA TYR A 327 4.89 11.14 -26.25
C TYR A 327 3.97 9.98 -26.61
N LYS A 328 2.69 10.25 -26.82
CA LYS A 328 1.74 9.27 -27.38
C LYS A 328 2.22 8.73 -28.72
N ASN A 329 2.67 9.61 -29.63
CA ASN A 329 3.10 9.22 -30.97
C ASN A 329 4.45 8.50 -31.01
N ARG A 330 5.24 8.52 -29.92
CA ARG A 330 6.51 7.78 -29.84
C ARG A 330 6.31 6.27 -29.61
N ASN A 331 5.27 5.87 -28.89
CA ASN A 331 5.04 4.46 -28.60
C ASN A 331 4.37 3.72 -29.77
N LEU A 332 4.47 2.39 -29.80
CA LEU A 332 3.98 1.55 -30.91
C LEU A 332 2.45 1.56 -31.01
N LEU A 333 1.74 1.59 -29.89
CA LEU A 333 0.27 1.58 -29.85
C LEU A 333 -0.36 2.95 -30.14
N LYS A 334 0.45 4.02 -30.25
CA LYS A 334 -0.01 5.42 -30.35
C LYS A 334 -1.01 5.75 -29.24
N ALA A 335 -0.80 5.19 -28.05
CA ALA A 335 -1.73 5.25 -26.94
C ALA A 335 -1.28 6.25 -25.89
N LYS A 336 -2.25 6.97 -25.30
CA LYS A 336 -2.01 7.81 -24.13
C LYS A 336 -1.80 6.91 -22.91
N VAL A 337 -0.72 7.13 -22.18
CA VAL A 337 -0.48 6.47 -20.89
C VAL A 337 -1.02 7.37 -19.77
N THR A 338 -1.79 6.80 -18.85
CA THR A 338 -2.47 7.55 -17.80
C THR A 338 -2.17 6.95 -16.43
N ALA A 339 -2.38 7.73 -15.37
CA ALA A 339 -2.30 7.21 -13.99
C ALA A 339 -3.26 6.03 -13.76
N ARG A 340 -4.42 6.01 -14.43
CA ARG A 340 -5.35 4.89 -14.40
C ARG A 340 -4.74 3.62 -15.01
N HIS A 341 -4.02 3.72 -16.12
CA HIS A 341 -3.34 2.56 -16.71
C HIS A 341 -2.28 1.99 -15.78
N VAL A 342 -1.53 2.85 -15.08
CA VAL A 342 -0.57 2.41 -14.05
C VAL A 342 -1.28 1.73 -12.90
N ALA A 343 -2.38 2.31 -12.40
CA ALA A 343 -3.20 1.70 -11.36
C ALA A 343 -3.77 0.35 -11.78
N ASN A 344 -4.16 0.16 -13.04
CA ASN A 344 -4.62 -1.13 -13.55
C ASN A 344 -3.52 -2.20 -13.51
N ALA A 345 -2.27 -1.83 -13.82
CA ALA A 345 -1.13 -2.74 -13.70
C ALA A 345 -0.81 -3.09 -12.24
N VAL A 346 -0.96 -2.12 -11.31
CA VAL A 346 -0.89 -2.40 -9.87
C VAL A 346 -1.97 -3.40 -9.45
N MET A 347 -3.22 -3.16 -9.87
CA MET A 347 -4.36 -4.04 -9.58
C MET A 347 -4.14 -5.47 -10.07
N PHE A 348 -3.53 -5.65 -11.24
CA PHE A 348 -3.20 -6.97 -11.76
C PHE A 348 -2.36 -7.80 -10.77
N PHE A 349 -1.34 -7.18 -10.16
CA PHE A 349 -0.52 -7.85 -9.15
C PHE A 349 -1.31 -8.10 -7.88
N ILE A 350 -1.87 -7.07 -7.25
CA ILE A 350 -2.47 -7.15 -5.91
C ILE A 350 -3.81 -7.91 -5.87
N THR A 351 -4.37 -8.26 -7.02
CA THR A 351 -5.53 -9.17 -7.13
C THR A 351 -5.18 -10.57 -7.62
N HIS A 352 -3.88 -10.89 -7.70
CA HIS A 352 -3.37 -12.25 -7.88
C HIS A 352 -3.81 -12.89 -9.21
N GLN A 353 -3.90 -12.10 -10.28
CA GLN A 353 -4.34 -12.56 -11.61
C GLN A 353 -3.37 -13.56 -12.26
N ALA A 354 -2.13 -13.66 -11.77
CA ALA A 354 -1.14 -14.64 -12.18
C ALA A 354 -0.22 -15.01 -10.99
N PRO A 355 0.34 -16.24 -10.95
CA PRO A 355 1.26 -16.67 -9.91
C PRO A 355 2.68 -16.12 -10.17
N THR A 356 2.87 -14.82 -9.92
CA THR A 356 4.13 -14.12 -10.24
C THR A 356 4.66 -13.24 -9.11
N THR A 357 5.98 -13.17 -9.00
CA THR A 357 6.76 -12.20 -8.19
C THR A 357 8.05 -11.85 -8.92
N GLY A 358 8.65 -10.70 -8.62
CA GLY A 358 9.89 -10.21 -9.24
C GLY A 358 9.76 -9.73 -10.69
N VAL A 359 8.54 -9.60 -11.21
CA VAL A 359 8.29 -9.22 -12.61
C VAL A 359 8.02 -7.72 -12.73
N THR A 360 8.40 -7.17 -13.89
CA THR A 360 8.06 -5.79 -14.27
C THR A 360 7.01 -5.78 -15.38
N ILE A 361 5.91 -5.05 -15.16
CA ILE A 361 4.94 -4.78 -16.24
C ILE A 361 5.24 -3.39 -16.84
N PRO A 362 5.57 -3.28 -18.14
CA PRO A 362 5.66 -2.00 -18.80
C PRO A 362 4.27 -1.39 -19.00
N VAL A 363 4.14 -0.10 -18.70
CA VAL A 363 2.93 0.69 -18.94
C VAL A 363 3.32 1.89 -19.80
N ASP A 364 3.69 1.62 -21.06
CA ASP A 364 4.39 2.60 -21.91
C ASP A 364 3.89 2.65 -23.37
N GLY A 365 2.83 1.91 -23.70
CA GLY A 365 2.29 1.82 -25.07
C GLY A 365 3.20 1.08 -26.06
N GLY A 366 4.20 0.35 -25.57
CA GLY A 366 5.17 -0.36 -26.40
C GLY A 366 6.25 0.56 -26.93
N LEU A 367 7.11 1.13 -26.09
CA LEU A 367 8.29 1.87 -26.57
C LEU A 367 9.27 0.91 -27.27
N PRO A 368 9.67 1.17 -28.54
CA PRO A 368 10.63 0.32 -29.26
C PRO A 368 11.98 0.23 -28.55
N ASP A 369 12.51 1.37 -28.10
CA ASP A 369 13.85 1.50 -27.51
C ASP A 369 13.99 0.85 -26.13
N ALA A 370 12.92 0.25 -25.61
CA ALA A 370 12.90 -0.42 -24.33
C ALA A 370 12.73 -1.94 -24.47
N THR A 371 12.86 -2.50 -25.66
CA THR A 371 12.71 -3.95 -25.90
C THR A 371 14.09 -4.63 -25.99
N PRO A 372 14.30 -5.83 -25.40
CA PRO A 372 13.38 -6.56 -24.50
C PRO A 372 13.38 -5.96 -23.09
N ARG A 373 12.21 -5.95 -22.45
CA ARG A 373 12.00 -5.56 -21.04
C ARG A 373 10.99 -6.44 -20.36
#